data_AF-A0A800BTQ1-F1
#
_entry.id   AF-A0A800BTQ1-F1
#
_cell.length_a   1.000
_cell.length_b   1.000
_cell.length_c   1.000
_cell.angle_alpha   90.00
_cell.angle_beta   90.00
_cell.angle_gamma   90.00
#
_symmetry.space_group_name_H-M   'P 1'
#
loop_
_entity.id
_entity.type
_entity.pdbx_description
1 polymer ?
#
loop_
_entity_poly.entity_id
_entity_poly.type
_entity_poly.pdbx_seq_one_letter_code
_entity_poly.pdbx_strand_id
1 'polypeptide(L)'
;AQLWAEGKRKMLVIVPASLRKQWQNELLDKFDLPSEIIESRPGTGSSPGALGNLFAQEKILICSMHYAYRHIEDLRRALPYDLVVIDEAHHFRNVWRKNNKMGQAIREAVGDQPKLLLTATPLHNNLMELYGLVSFIDEQLLGTPSSFKLKFMADSQGREANNLEELRERLEQVSTRVLRRQVQEYIRYTERRGMLEPFTPYRDEQELYDKVSAYLQRERLAAVNYRQRALMLLVYRKLLASSSFAIAGTLESLIKTLQAKLSNLEETPVEEEAVLEDLDGFEEEIEELGAPDEAAEESGPPPLTREEIERELQELQEYHQLAVSIKRNAKGDALLVALRKGFQFNRERGWPEK
;
A
#
# COMPACT_ATOMS: atom_id res chain seq x y z
N ALA A 1 -25.60 1.06 -10.36
CA ALA A 1 -27.07 1.07 -10.45
C ALA A 1 -27.57 1.44 -11.85
N GLN A 2 -27.29 2.64 -12.38
CA GLN A 2 -27.80 3.06 -13.70
C GLN A 2 -27.39 2.11 -14.84
N LEU A 3 -26.09 1.82 -15.01
CA LEU A 3 -25.63 0.89 -16.06
C LEU A 3 -26.29 -0.49 -15.94
N TRP A 4 -26.50 -0.96 -14.70
CA TRP A 4 -27.24 -2.20 -14.45
C TRP A 4 -28.71 -2.10 -14.87
N ALA A 5 -29.38 -0.98 -14.64
CA ALA A 5 -30.73 -0.78 -15.16
C ALA A 5 -30.77 -0.77 -16.71
N GLU A 6 -29.71 -0.29 -17.36
CA GLU A 6 -29.52 -0.29 -18.82
C GLU A 6 -29.17 -1.66 -19.42
N GLY A 7 -29.12 -2.73 -18.61
CA GLY A 7 -28.81 -4.08 -19.08
C GLY A 7 -27.31 -4.38 -19.21
N LYS A 8 -26.44 -3.44 -18.82
CA LYS A 8 -25.00 -3.68 -18.74
C LYS A 8 -24.71 -4.53 -17.51
N ARG A 9 -24.15 -5.72 -17.70
CA ARG A 9 -24.03 -6.76 -16.67
C ARG A 9 -22.59 -7.10 -16.35
N LYS A 10 -21.67 -6.87 -17.28
CA LYS A 10 -20.29 -7.30 -17.16
C LYS A 10 -19.44 -6.14 -16.66
N MET A 11 -19.26 -6.07 -15.36
CA MET A 11 -18.53 -5.00 -14.68
C MET A 11 -17.43 -5.57 -13.80
N LEU A 12 -16.30 -4.90 -13.76
CA LEU A 12 -15.16 -5.27 -12.92
C LEU A 12 -14.90 -4.20 -11.88
N VAL A 13 -14.69 -4.61 -10.64
CA VAL A 13 -14.36 -3.75 -9.50
C VAL A 13 -13.03 -4.23 -8.92
N ILE A 14 -11.97 -3.45 -9.13
CA ILE A 14 -10.61 -3.72 -8.63
C ILE A 14 -10.40 -2.85 -7.40
N VAL A 15 -10.13 -3.47 -6.24
CA VAL A 15 -10.07 -2.78 -4.95
C VAL A 15 -8.96 -3.39 -4.07
N PRO A 16 -8.47 -2.69 -3.02
CA PRO A 16 -7.63 -3.30 -2.00
C PRO A 16 -8.24 -4.58 -1.42
N ALA A 17 -7.39 -5.54 -1.06
CA ALA A 17 -7.86 -6.87 -0.65
C ALA A 17 -8.82 -6.81 0.56
N SER A 18 -8.59 -5.85 1.46
CA SER A 18 -9.39 -5.56 2.66
C SER A 18 -10.80 -5.01 2.35
N LEU A 19 -10.99 -4.33 1.22
CA LEU A 19 -12.25 -3.64 0.87
C LEU A 19 -13.23 -4.52 0.07
N ARG A 20 -12.81 -5.68 -0.43
CA ARG A 20 -13.65 -6.53 -1.31
C ARG A 20 -14.99 -6.92 -0.71
N LYS A 21 -15.00 -7.37 0.55
CA LYS A 21 -16.23 -7.73 1.28
C LYS A 21 -17.10 -6.51 1.56
N GLN A 22 -16.49 -5.38 1.89
CA GLN A 22 -17.23 -4.13 2.09
C GLN A 22 -17.92 -3.72 0.79
N TRP A 23 -17.23 -3.75 -0.34
CA TRP A 23 -17.82 -3.47 -1.66
C TRP A 23 -18.98 -4.40 -2.00
N GLN A 24 -18.83 -5.71 -1.78
CA GLN A 24 -19.91 -6.67 -2.00
C GLN A 24 -21.15 -6.35 -1.15
N ASN A 25 -20.94 -6.11 0.15
CA ASN A 25 -22.03 -5.77 1.07
C ASN A 25 -22.69 -4.44 0.70
N GLU A 26 -21.91 -3.40 0.38
CA GLU A 26 -22.47 -2.10 0.01
C GLU A 26 -23.26 -2.13 -1.30
N LEU A 27 -22.79 -2.89 -2.29
CA LEU A 27 -23.51 -3.09 -3.55
C LEU A 27 -24.85 -3.80 -3.33
N LEU A 28 -24.88 -4.80 -2.46
CA LEU A 28 -26.11 -5.51 -2.12
C LEU A 28 -27.05 -4.65 -1.25
N ASP A 29 -26.56 -4.15 -0.12
CA ASP A 29 -27.39 -3.51 0.90
C ASP A 29 -27.95 -2.15 0.44
N LYS A 30 -27.16 -1.37 -0.30
CA LYS A 30 -27.55 -0.01 -0.71
C LYS A 30 -28.19 0.04 -2.08
N PHE A 31 -27.88 -0.90 -2.96
CA PHE A 31 -28.27 -0.84 -4.37
C PHE A 31 -28.95 -2.10 -4.90
N ASP A 32 -29.08 -3.16 -4.08
CA ASP A 32 -29.63 -4.47 -4.48
C ASP A 32 -28.93 -5.05 -5.72
N LEU A 33 -27.60 -4.88 -5.78
CA LEU A 33 -26.77 -5.35 -6.89
C LEU A 33 -26.00 -6.62 -6.48
N PRO A 34 -26.33 -7.79 -7.06
CA PRO A 34 -25.58 -9.01 -6.79
C PRO A 34 -24.18 -8.90 -7.39
N SER A 35 -23.17 -9.29 -6.60
CA SER A 35 -21.77 -9.26 -7.01
C SER A 35 -21.01 -10.48 -6.49
N GLU A 36 -19.96 -10.87 -7.20
CA GLU A 36 -19.16 -12.05 -6.91
C GLU A 36 -17.70 -11.66 -6.70
N ILE A 37 -17.14 -12.07 -5.56
CA ILE A 37 -15.71 -11.90 -5.29
C ILE A 37 -14.95 -13.05 -5.95
N ILE A 38 -13.96 -12.73 -6.78
CA ILE A 38 -13.08 -13.71 -7.41
C ILE A 38 -11.77 -13.80 -6.61
N GLU A 39 -11.42 -15.01 -6.17
CA GLU A 39 -10.24 -15.32 -5.37
C GLU A 39 -9.64 -16.67 -5.80
N SER A 40 -8.35 -16.87 -5.50
CA SER A 40 -7.78 -18.23 -5.50
C SER A 40 -8.33 -18.97 -4.30
N ARG A 41 -9.14 -20.02 -4.50
CA ARG A 41 -9.61 -20.85 -3.39
C ARG A 41 -8.43 -21.65 -2.82
N PRO A 42 -8.09 -21.50 -1.52
CA PRO A 42 -7.15 -22.40 -0.88
C PRO A 42 -7.74 -23.82 -0.85
N GLY A 43 -7.05 -24.81 -1.40
CA GLY A 43 -7.40 -26.23 -1.21
C GLY A 43 -8.30 -26.90 -2.24
N THR A 44 -8.75 -26.23 -3.31
CA THR A 44 -9.35 -26.94 -4.45
C THR A 44 -8.27 -27.23 -5.49
N GLY A 45 -7.77 -28.47 -5.51
CA GLY A 45 -6.99 -29.04 -6.63
C GLY A 45 -7.78 -29.16 -7.94
N SER A 46 -8.69 -28.23 -8.20
CA SER A 46 -9.40 -28.13 -9.46
C SER A 46 -8.41 -27.63 -10.49
N SER A 47 -8.08 -28.49 -11.45
CA SER A 47 -7.19 -28.16 -12.56
C SER A 47 -7.59 -26.82 -13.18
N PRO A 48 -6.61 -25.98 -13.60
CA PRO A 48 -6.86 -24.63 -14.15
C PRO A 48 -7.85 -24.56 -15.32
N GLY A 49 -8.24 -25.69 -15.92
CA GLY A 49 -9.19 -25.77 -17.04
C GLY A 49 -10.65 -26.07 -16.67
N ALA A 50 -10.99 -26.43 -15.42
CA ALA A 50 -12.33 -26.93 -15.11
C ALA A 50 -13.39 -25.84 -14.83
N LEU A 51 -12.99 -24.64 -14.40
CA LEU A 51 -13.91 -23.54 -14.07
C LEU A 51 -14.04 -22.45 -15.16
N GLY A 52 -13.32 -22.58 -16.27
CA GLY A 52 -13.27 -21.54 -17.30
C GLY A 52 -12.67 -20.22 -16.79
N ASN A 53 -12.67 -19.20 -17.64
CA ASN A 53 -12.17 -17.87 -17.28
C ASN A 53 -13.19 -17.17 -16.36
N LEU A 54 -12.88 -17.02 -15.07
CA LEU A 54 -13.76 -16.37 -14.09
C LEU A 54 -14.08 -14.91 -14.44
N PHE A 55 -13.16 -14.21 -15.11
CA PHE A 55 -13.37 -12.83 -15.59
C PHE A 55 -14.40 -12.74 -16.72
N ALA A 56 -14.72 -13.85 -17.41
CA ALA A 56 -15.63 -13.82 -18.54
C ALA A 56 -17.12 -13.75 -18.14
N GLN A 57 -17.45 -13.88 -16.86
CA GLN A 57 -18.83 -13.92 -16.36
C GLN A 57 -19.58 -12.58 -16.56
N GLU A 58 -20.86 -12.65 -16.93
CA GLU A 58 -21.75 -11.47 -17.03
C GLU A 58 -22.31 -11.08 -15.65
N LYS A 59 -21.42 -10.66 -14.75
CA LYS A 59 -21.72 -10.23 -13.39
C LYS A 59 -20.90 -9.01 -13.01
N ILE A 60 -21.22 -8.43 -11.85
CA ILE A 60 -20.30 -7.52 -11.16
C ILE A 60 -19.27 -8.39 -10.44
N LEU A 61 -18.04 -8.40 -10.96
CA LEU A 61 -16.91 -9.13 -10.38
C LEU A 61 -16.08 -8.19 -9.53
N ILE A 62 -15.70 -8.65 -8.33
CA ILE A 62 -14.85 -7.90 -7.39
C ILE A 62 -13.56 -8.67 -7.19
N CYS A 63 -12.41 -8.03 -7.40
CA CYS A 63 -11.11 -8.65 -7.21
C CYS A 63 -10.10 -7.71 -6.57
N SER A 64 -9.01 -8.28 -6.04
CA SER A 64 -7.86 -7.49 -5.61
C SER A 64 -6.95 -7.15 -6.78
N MET A 65 -6.20 -6.07 -6.63
CA MET A 65 -5.14 -5.66 -7.56
C MET A 65 -4.19 -6.82 -7.91
N HIS A 66 -3.66 -7.48 -6.87
CA HIS A 66 -2.73 -8.59 -7.02
C HIS A 66 -3.35 -9.78 -7.73
N TYR A 67 -4.63 -10.07 -7.48
CA TYR A 67 -5.34 -11.14 -8.19
C TYR A 67 -5.50 -10.81 -9.68
N ALA A 68 -5.92 -9.57 -10.01
CA ALA A 68 -6.02 -9.10 -11.39
C ALA A 68 -4.68 -9.22 -12.13
N TYR A 69 -3.58 -8.84 -11.48
CA TYR A 69 -2.23 -8.94 -12.03
C TYR A 69 -1.78 -10.39 -12.25
N ARG A 70 -2.01 -11.29 -11.28
CA ARG A 70 -1.67 -12.71 -11.40
C ARG A 70 -2.41 -13.39 -12.56
N HIS A 71 -3.63 -12.95 -12.84
CA HIS A 71 -4.51 -13.50 -13.86
C HIS A 71 -4.69 -12.57 -15.07
N ILE A 72 -3.64 -11.83 -15.43
CA ILE A 72 -3.73 -10.74 -16.42
C ILE A 72 -4.19 -11.22 -17.81
N GLU A 73 -3.78 -12.42 -18.23
CA GLU A 73 -4.17 -13.00 -19.51
C GLU A 73 -5.63 -13.47 -19.51
N ASP A 74 -6.16 -13.89 -18.36
CA ASP A 74 -7.59 -14.18 -18.20
C ASP A 74 -8.40 -12.88 -18.26
N LEU A 75 -7.94 -11.83 -17.56
CA LEU A 75 -8.55 -10.51 -17.61
C LEU A 75 -8.61 -9.95 -19.05
N ARG A 76 -7.49 -10.00 -19.79
CA ARG A 76 -7.41 -9.52 -21.17
C ARG A 76 -8.34 -10.30 -22.11
N ARG A 77 -8.42 -11.64 -21.96
CA ARG A 77 -9.32 -12.50 -22.75
C ARG A 77 -10.80 -12.32 -22.40
N ALA A 78 -11.11 -11.71 -21.26
CA ALA A 78 -12.47 -11.48 -20.84
C ALA A 78 -13.10 -10.20 -21.42
N LEU A 79 -12.38 -9.38 -22.18
CA LEU A 79 -12.94 -8.17 -22.79
C LEU A 79 -14.09 -8.48 -23.78
N PRO A 80 -15.06 -7.57 -24.00
CA PRO A 80 -15.18 -6.23 -23.40
C PRO A 80 -15.86 -6.23 -22.01
N TYR A 81 -15.64 -5.16 -21.25
CA TYR A 81 -16.33 -4.83 -20.00
C TYR A 81 -17.17 -3.58 -20.18
N ASP A 82 -18.36 -3.56 -19.58
CA ASP A 82 -19.24 -2.41 -19.60
C ASP A 82 -18.70 -1.25 -18.74
N LEU A 83 -17.99 -1.58 -17.65
CA LEU A 83 -17.33 -0.64 -16.75
C LEU A 83 -16.24 -1.36 -15.95
N VAL A 84 -15.09 -0.69 -15.80
CA VAL A 84 -14.04 -1.05 -14.84
C VAL A 84 -13.97 0.03 -13.77
N VAL A 85 -14.31 -0.33 -12.54
CA VAL A 85 -14.16 0.52 -11.36
C VAL A 85 -12.86 0.16 -10.66
N ILE A 86 -12.07 1.15 -10.32
CA ILE A 86 -10.84 0.99 -9.55
C ILE A 86 -10.96 1.88 -8.33
N ASP A 87 -11.03 1.25 -7.16
CA ASP A 87 -10.99 1.95 -5.88
C ASP A 87 -9.56 2.05 -5.37
N GLU A 88 -9.33 3.07 -4.54
CA GLU A 88 -7.98 3.48 -4.13
C GLU A 88 -7.01 3.60 -5.32
N ALA A 89 -7.47 4.28 -6.36
CA ALA A 89 -6.72 4.46 -7.60
C ALA A 89 -5.37 5.16 -7.39
N HIS A 90 -5.09 5.72 -6.21
CA HIS A 90 -3.78 6.24 -5.85
C HIS A 90 -2.67 5.19 -6.04
N HIS A 91 -2.98 3.89 -5.99
CA HIS A 91 -2.03 2.80 -6.33
C HIS A 91 -1.57 2.78 -7.81
N PHE A 92 -2.22 3.53 -8.69
CA PHE A 92 -1.87 3.66 -10.10
C PHE A 92 -1.16 4.97 -10.44
N ARG A 93 -0.88 5.82 -9.44
CA ARG A 93 -0.26 7.13 -9.63
C ARG A 93 1.09 7.08 -10.35
N ASN A 94 1.81 5.96 -10.21
CA ASN A 94 3.13 5.76 -10.79
C ASN A 94 3.11 4.90 -12.07
N VAL A 95 1.96 4.67 -12.71
CA VAL A 95 1.85 3.83 -13.92
C VAL A 95 2.69 4.34 -15.09
N TRP A 96 3.02 5.64 -15.11
CA TRP A 96 3.92 6.25 -16.09
C TRP A 96 5.38 5.82 -15.96
N ARG A 97 5.79 5.23 -14.82
CA ARG A 97 7.14 4.71 -14.59
C ARG A 97 7.25 3.29 -15.11
N LYS A 98 8.32 2.98 -15.83
CA LYS A 98 8.61 1.62 -16.36
C LYS A 98 8.67 0.53 -15.29
N ASN A 99 9.01 0.89 -14.05
CA ASN A 99 9.18 -0.08 -12.97
C ASN A 99 7.83 -0.48 -12.32
N ASN A 100 6.72 0.21 -12.61
CA ASN A 100 5.40 -0.18 -12.10
C ASN A 100 4.76 -1.24 -13.03
N LYS A 101 5.31 -2.45 -13.01
CA LYS A 101 4.86 -3.58 -13.85
C LYS A 101 3.38 -3.90 -13.62
N MET A 102 2.95 -3.94 -12.36
CA MET A 102 1.58 -4.28 -11.99
C MET A 102 0.57 -3.26 -12.52
N GLY A 103 0.81 -1.97 -12.26
CA GLY A 103 -0.06 -0.90 -12.73
C GLY A 103 -0.16 -0.85 -14.25
N GLN A 104 0.98 -1.02 -14.94
CA GLN A 104 1.02 -1.03 -16.41
C GLN A 104 0.30 -2.23 -17.01
N ALA A 105 0.56 -3.43 -16.47
CA ALA A 105 -0.09 -4.65 -16.93
C ALA A 105 -1.61 -4.56 -16.81
N ILE A 106 -2.11 -4.10 -15.65
CA ILE A 106 -3.55 -3.90 -15.44
C ILE A 106 -4.10 -2.86 -16.41
N ARG A 107 -3.45 -1.70 -16.55
CA ARG A 107 -3.84 -0.65 -17.51
C ARG A 107 -3.98 -1.19 -18.93
N GLU A 108 -2.99 -1.94 -19.39
CA GLU A 108 -2.97 -2.56 -20.72
C GLU A 108 -4.04 -3.64 -20.86
N ALA A 109 -4.29 -4.43 -19.81
CA ALA A 109 -5.29 -5.50 -19.84
C ALA A 109 -6.73 -4.97 -19.86
N VAL A 110 -7.00 -3.85 -19.17
CA VAL A 110 -8.31 -3.20 -19.22
C VAL A 110 -8.50 -2.33 -20.46
N GLY A 111 -7.42 -1.95 -21.15
CA GLY A 111 -7.45 -1.25 -22.44
C GLY A 111 -8.35 -0.01 -22.45
N ASP A 112 -9.09 0.21 -23.54
CA ASP A 112 -9.94 1.40 -23.73
C ASP A 112 -11.36 1.24 -23.17
N GLN A 113 -11.60 0.29 -22.27
CA GLN A 113 -12.94 0.15 -21.66
C GLN A 113 -13.31 1.40 -20.85
N PRO A 114 -14.61 1.66 -20.60
CA PRO A 114 -15.04 2.69 -19.67
C PRO A 114 -14.45 2.45 -18.28
N LYS A 115 -13.78 3.47 -17.71
CA LYS A 115 -13.09 3.38 -16.42
C LYS A 115 -13.63 4.41 -15.45
N LEU A 116 -13.75 4.02 -14.18
CA LEU A 116 -14.03 4.91 -13.06
C LEU A 116 -12.93 4.74 -12.01
N LEU A 117 -12.10 5.76 -11.83
CA LEU A 117 -11.07 5.79 -10.79
C LEU A 117 -11.60 6.53 -9.56
N LEU A 118 -11.57 5.88 -8.40
CA LEU A 118 -11.97 6.45 -7.11
C LEU A 118 -10.73 6.59 -6.23
N THR A 119 -10.54 7.78 -5.66
CA THR A 119 -9.45 8.03 -4.71
C THR A 119 -9.78 9.21 -3.81
N ALA A 120 -9.49 9.10 -2.52
CA ALA A 120 -9.60 10.21 -1.58
C ALA A 120 -8.47 11.24 -1.74
N THR A 121 -7.29 10.79 -2.19
CA THR A 121 -6.04 11.55 -2.24
C THR A 121 -5.34 11.30 -3.59
N PRO A 122 -5.75 12.00 -4.67
CA PRO A 122 -5.16 11.80 -5.99
C PRO A 122 -3.70 12.27 -6.09
N LEU A 123 -3.21 13.03 -5.11
CA LEU A 123 -1.89 13.64 -5.08
C LEU A 123 -1.31 13.54 -3.67
N HIS A 124 -0.11 12.97 -3.56
CA HIS A 124 0.70 13.06 -2.35
C HIS A 124 1.79 14.12 -2.48
N ASN A 125 2.65 14.03 -3.50
CA ASN A 125 3.88 14.82 -3.52
C ASN A 125 4.24 15.45 -4.88
N ASN A 126 3.76 14.91 -6.00
CA ASN A 126 4.22 15.31 -7.34
C ASN A 126 3.10 15.37 -8.39
N LEU A 127 3.10 16.39 -9.27
CA LEU A 127 2.18 16.50 -10.41
C LEU A 127 2.26 15.30 -11.37
N MET A 128 3.37 14.57 -11.40
CA MET A 128 3.48 13.32 -12.18
C MET A 128 2.54 12.22 -11.69
N GLU A 129 2.13 12.24 -10.41
CA GLU A 129 1.12 11.30 -9.89
C GLU A 129 -0.23 11.53 -10.57
N LEU A 130 -0.61 12.80 -10.76
CA LEU A 130 -1.81 13.18 -11.50
C LEU A 130 -1.75 12.72 -12.95
N TYR A 131 -0.59 12.93 -13.59
CA TYR A 131 -0.35 12.44 -14.95
C TYR A 131 -0.56 10.92 -15.03
N GLY A 132 -0.04 10.17 -14.07
CA GLY A 132 -0.23 8.72 -14.00
C GLY A 132 -1.71 8.32 -13.98
N LEU A 133 -2.49 8.87 -13.05
CA LEU A 133 -3.92 8.58 -12.93
C LEU A 133 -4.70 8.97 -14.19
N VAL A 134 -4.44 10.14 -14.75
CA VAL A 134 -5.15 10.61 -15.94
C VAL A 134 -4.77 9.77 -17.16
N SER A 135 -3.49 9.44 -17.33
CA SER A 135 -3.02 8.56 -18.41
C SER A 135 -3.53 7.13 -18.30
N PHE A 136 -4.03 6.72 -17.13
CA PHE A 136 -4.73 5.45 -16.96
C PHE A 136 -6.14 5.51 -17.56
N ILE A 137 -6.80 6.67 -17.48
CA ILE A 137 -8.12 6.91 -18.06
C ILE A 137 -8.00 7.11 -19.58
N ASP A 138 -7.15 8.08 -19.97
CA ASP A 138 -6.94 8.52 -21.34
C ASP A 138 -5.48 9.00 -21.51
N GLU A 139 -4.70 8.27 -22.30
CA GLU A 139 -3.30 8.60 -22.59
C GLU A 139 -3.13 9.87 -23.44
N GLN A 140 -4.15 10.32 -24.15
CA GLN A 140 -4.07 11.43 -25.10
C GLN A 140 -4.33 12.78 -24.43
N LEU A 141 -5.07 12.82 -23.32
CA LEU A 141 -5.53 14.07 -22.68
C LEU A 141 -4.38 15.00 -22.25
N LEU A 142 -3.31 14.43 -21.71
CA LEU A 142 -2.15 15.16 -21.19
C LEU A 142 -0.89 15.07 -22.06
N GLY A 143 -0.94 14.31 -23.16
CA GLY A 143 0.20 14.05 -24.03
C GLY A 143 1.23 13.11 -23.40
N THR A 144 2.47 13.15 -23.90
CA THR A 144 3.55 12.27 -23.40
C THR A 144 4.11 12.77 -22.07
N PRO A 145 4.73 11.90 -21.23
CA PRO A 145 5.30 12.30 -19.95
C PRO A 145 6.33 13.44 -20.08
N SER A 146 7.15 13.40 -21.14
CA SER A 146 8.14 14.44 -21.42
C SER A 146 7.49 15.79 -21.76
N SER A 147 6.43 15.78 -22.57
CA SER A 147 5.69 16.99 -22.91
C SER A 147 4.93 17.57 -21.72
N PHE A 148 4.39 16.71 -20.86
CA PHE A 148 3.71 17.11 -19.63
C PHE A 148 4.67 17.81 -18.68
N LYS A 149 5.85 17.23 -18.44
CA LYS A 149 6.90 17.83 -17.61
C LYS A 149 7.32 19.21 -18.13
N LEU A 150 7.55 19.33 -19.44
CA LEU A 150 7.98 20.59 -20.05
C LEU A 150 6.92 21.71 -19.91
N LYS A 151 5.63 21.36 -19.97
CA LYS A 151 4.52 22.33 -19.95
C LYS A 151 4.08 22.71 -18.54
N PHE A 152 4.04 21.76 -17.62
CA PHE A 152 3.34 21.92 -16.34
C PHE A 152 4.23 21.78 -15.10
N MET A 153 5.49 21.39 -15.25
CA MET A 153 6.43 21.31 -14.14
C MET A 153 7.53 22.37 -14.27
N ALA A 154 7.94 22.93 -13.14
CA ALA A 154 9.06 23.85 -13.11
C ALA A 154 10.36 23.14 -13.55
N ASP A 155 11.14 23.84 -14.36
CA ASP A 155 12.51 23.45 -14.71
C ASP A 155 13.38 23.42 -13.43
N SER A 156 14.37 22.53 -13.38
CA SER A 156 15.52 22.57 -12.46
C SER A 156 16.15 23.96 -12.22
N GLN A 157 15.95 24.92 -13.13
CA GLN A 157 16.37 26.32 -13.00
C GLN A 157 15.34 27.26 -12.34
N GLY A 158 14.24 26.73 -11.79
CA GLY A 158 13.27 27.52 -11.01
C GLY A 158 12.34 28.42 -11.82
N ARG A 159 12.20 28.18 -13.14
CA ARG A 159 11.19 28.87 -13.96
C ARG A 159 9.81 28.34 -13.58
N GLU A 160 8.95 29.22 -13.08
CA GLU A 160 7.57 28.88 -12.69
C GLU A 160 6.79 28.25 -13.85
N ALA A 161 6.02 27.21 -13.54
CA ALA A 161 5.12 26.59 -14.49
C ALA A 161 3.96 27.54 -14.78
N ASN A 162 3.98 28.19 -15.95
CA ASN A 162 3.02 29.25 -16.28
C ASN A 162 1.63 28.74 -16.74
N ASN A 163 1.40 27.42 -16.78
CA ASN A 163 0.21 26.83 -17.42
C ASN A 163 -0.66 25.96 -16.48
N LEU A 164 -0.66 26.21 -15.17
CA LEU A 164 -1.50 25.44 -14.25
C LEU A 164 -3.01 25.61 -14.50
N GLU A 165 -3.44 26.76 -15.02
CA GLU A 165 -4.86 26.96 -15.38
C GLU A 165 -5.28 26.08 -16.56
N GLU A 166 -4.43 25.97 -17.59
CA GLU A 166 -4.66 25.05 -18.73
C GLU A 166 -4.74 23.60 -18.23
N LEU A 167 -3.88 23.22 -17.28
CA LEU A 167 -3.96 21.89 -16.67
C LEU A 167 -5.30 21.71 -15.93
N ARG A 168 -5.75 22.72 -15.18
CA ARG A 168 -7.03 22.69 -14.46
C ARG A 168 -8.21 22.48 -15.42
N GLU A 169 -8.27 23.24 -16.51
CA GLU A 169 -9.32 23.12 -17.54
C GLU A 169 -9.36 21.72 -18.18
N ARG A 170 -8.18 21.14 -18.49
CA ARG A 170 -8.11 19.76 -19.03
C ARG A 170 -8.61 18.73 -18.01
N LEU A 171 -8.25 18.90 -16.74
CA LEU A 171 -8.64 17.98 -15.68
C LEU A 171 -10.14 18.05 -15.35
N GLU A 172 -10.78 19.21 -15.48
CA GLU A 172 -12.22 19.36 -15.26
C GLU A 172 -13.06 18.43 -16.16
N GLN A 173 -12.50 17.96 -17.29
CA GLN A 173 -13.18 17.03 -18.21
C GLN A 173 -13.25 15.59 -17.68
N VAL A 174 -12.30 15.18 -16.83
CA VAL A 174 -12.13 13.78 -16.40
C VAL A 174 -12.12 13.60 -14.88
N SER A 175 -11.96 14.68 -14.12
CA SER A 175 -11.85 14.66 -12.67
C SER A 175 -12.94 15.50 -12.03
N THR A 176 -13.73 14.87 -11.17
CA THR A 176 -14.69 15.55 -10.30
C THR A 176 -14.19 15.46 -8.87
N ARG A 177 -13.99 16.61 -8.21
CA ARG A 177 -13.57 16.68 -6.81
C ARG A 177 -14.54 17.52 -6.00
N VAL A 178 -15.11 16.91 -4.96
CA VAL A 178 -15.99 17.59 -4.00
C VAL A 178 -15.27 17.70 -2.65
N LEU A 179 -15.13 18.92 -2.16
CA LEU A 179 -14.53 19.22 -0.86
C LEU A 179 -15.62 19.20 0.23
N ARG A 180 -15.26 18.77 1.45
CA ARG A 180 -16.18 18.79 2.60
C ARG A 180 -16.86 20.15 2.79
N ARG A 181 -16.12 21.25 2.62
CA ARG A 181 -16.65 22.62 2.73
C ARG A 181 -17.78 22.93 1.73
N GLN A 182 -17.83 22.26 0.58
CA GLN A 182 -18.85 22.48 -0.45
C GLN A 182 -20.17 21.76 -0.14
N VAL A 183 -20.15 20.79 0.78
CA VAL A 183 -21.34 19.99 1.15
C VAL A 183 -21.76 20.18 2.61
N GLN A 184 -21.14 21.12 3.32
CA GLN A 184 -21.44 21.41 4.73
C GLN A 184 -22.89 21.83 4.98
N GLU A 185 -23.56 22.41 3.97
CA GLU A 185 -24.99 22.76 4.06
C GLU A 185 -25.88 21.52 4.15
N TYR A 186 -25.49 20.42 3.51
CA TYR A 186 -26.25 19.18 3.45
C TYR A 186 -25.80 18.16 4.52
N ILE A 187 -24.53 18.22 4.92
CA ILE A 187 -23.91 17.24 5.82
C ILE A 187 -23.24 17.96 6.98
N ARG A 188 -23.79 17.77 8.19
CA ARG A 188 -23.18 18.25 9.43
C ARG A 188 -22.07 17.30 9.86
N TYR A 189 -20.83 17.63 9.50
CA TYR A 189 -19.67 16.90 9.99
C TYR A 189 -19.37 17.26 11.44
N THR A 190 -19.03 16.24 12.24
CA THR A 190 -18.49 16.45 13.60
C THR A 190 -17.15 17.16 13.52
N GLU A 191 -16.98 18.25 14.29
CA GLU A 191 -15.71 18.98 14.38
C GLU A 191 -14.62 18.05 14.96
N ARG A 192 -13.50 17.91 14.25
CA ARG A 192 -12.35 17.12 14.72
C ARG A 192 -11.26 18.08 15.18
N ARG A 193 -10.83 17.96 16.43
CA ARG A 193 -9.73 18.73 17.01
C ARG A 193 -8.57 17.80 17.31
N GLY A 194 -7.42 18.07 16.69
CA GLY A 194 -6.18 17.37 16.99
C GLY A 194 -5.57 17.89 18.29
N MET A 195 -5.06 16.99 19.11
CA MET A 195 -4.28 17.32 20.30
C MET A 195 -2.92 16.64 20.20
N LEU A 196 -1.87 17.38 20.52
CA LEU A 196 -0.50 16.87 20.54
C LEU A 196 -0.07 16.69 21.99
N GLU A 197 0.33 15.46 22.33
CA GLU A 197 0.96 15.16 23.61
C GLU A 197 2.42 14.76 23.33
N PRO A 198 3.41 15.59 23.72
CA PRO A 198 4.81 15.22 23.55
C PRO A 198 5.17 14.10 24.53
N PHE A 199 6.10 13.24 24.11
CA PHE A 199 6.68 12.23 24.97
C PHE A 199 8.19 12.14 24.73
N THR A 200 8.92 11.59 25.69
CA THR A 200 10.35 11.31 25.57
C THR A 200 10.55 9.83 25.87
N PRO A 201 11.19 9.06 24.97
CA PRO A 201 11.47 7.65 25.20
C PRO A 201 12.20 7.42 26.52
N TYR A 202 11.90 6.30 27.19
CA TYR A 202 12.71 5.87 28.32
C TYR A 202 14.11 5.44 27.88
N ARG A 203 15.03 5.30 28.84
CA ARG A 203 16.44 5.01 28.54
C ARG A 203 16.62 3.67 27.81
N ASP A 204 15.87 2.65 28.23
CA ASP A 204 15.84 1.32 27.62
C ASP A 204 15.22 1.34 26.22
N GLU A 205 14.15 2.10 26.01
CA GLU A 205 13.57 2.33 24.68
C GLU A 205 14.55 3.03 23.73
N GLN A 206 15.24 4.06 24.22
CA GLN A 206 16.24 4.78 23.43
C GLN A 206 17.45 3.88 23.11
N GLU A 207 17.91 3.08 24.07
CA GLU A 207 19.00 2.13 23.86
C GLU A 207 18.65 1.09 22.80
N LEU A 208 17.44 0.53 22.85
CA LEU A 208 16.94 -0.40 21.82
C LEU A 208 16.88 0.29 20.45
N TYR A 209 16.34 1.51 20.40
CA TYR A 209 16.24 2.28 19.17
C TYR A 209 17.61 2.51 18.53
N ASP A 210 18.60 2.93 19.32
CA ASP A 210 19.95 3.23 18.84
C ASP A 210 20.65 1.95 18.35
N LYS A 211 20.54 0.85 19.11
CA LYS A 211 21.09 -0.46 18.76
C LYS A 211 20.53 -1.01 17.46
N VAL A 212 19.20 -1.08 17.33
CA VAL A 212 18.55 -1.59 16.12
C VAL A 212 18.81 -0.64 14.95
N SER A 213 18.78 0.67 15.17
CA SER A 213 19.12 1.65 14.12
C SER A 213 20.54 1.49 13.60
N ALA A 214 21.52 1.24 14.47
CA ALA A 214 22.91 1.00 14.09
C ALA A 214 23.06 -0.32 13.31
N TYR A 215 22.39 -1.39 13.74
CA TYR A 215 22.34 -2.66 13.02
C TYR A 215 21.80 -2.47 11.59
N LEU A 216 20.67 -1.78 11.46
CA LEU A 216 20.01 -1.54 10.19
C LEU A 216 20.83 -0.68 9.20
N GLN A 217 21.70 0.19 9.69
CA GLN A 217 22.56 1.01 8.83
C GLN A 217 23.76 0.25 8.24
N ARG A 218 24.07 -0.96 8.72
CA ARG A 218 25.22 -1.76 8.23
C ARG A 218 25.08 -2.13 6.77
N GLU A 219 26.18 -2.06 6.02
CA GLU A 219 26.21 -2.36 4.58
C GLU A 219 25.77 -3.79 4.23
N ARG A 220 26.06 -4.75 5.12
CA ARG A 220 25.78 -6.18 4.93
C ARG A 220 24.97 -6.72 6.11
N LEU A 221 23.89 -7.44 5.80
CA LEU A 221 23.00 -8.11 6.76
C LEU A 221 22.74 -9.53 6.26
N ALA A 222 22.95 -10.55 7.10
CA ALA A 222 22.65 -11.93 6.77
C ALA A 222 21.14 -12.19 6.81
N ALA A 223 20.40 -11.49 7.67
CA ALA A 223 18.99 -11.76 7.90
C ALA A 223 18.08 -11.15 6.82
N VAL A 224 18.54 -10.12 6.11
CA VAL A 224 17.73 -9.33 5.18
C VAL A 224 18.27 -9.45 3.76
N ASN A 225 17.39 -9.72 2.80
CA ASN A 225 17.75 -9.71 1.38
C ASN A 225 18.13 -8.29 0.93
N TYR A 226 19.27 -8.15 0.24
CA TYR A 226 19.76 -6.87 -0.30
C TYR A 226 18.68 -6.14 -1.12
N ARG A 227 17.89 -6.88 -1.92
CA ARG A 227 16.83 -6.32 -2.77
C ARG A 227 15.71 -5.62 -2.00
N GLN A 228 15.38 -6.11 -0.81
CA GLN A 228 14.27 -5.60 0.01
C GLN A 228 14.75 -4.70 1.16
N ARG A 229 16.06 -4.41 1.22
CA ARG A 229 16.66 -3.71 2.36
C ARG A 229 16.01 -2.35 2.62
N ALA A 230 15.79 -1.53 1.59
CA ALA A 230 15.18 -0.21 1.75
C ALA A 230 13.78 -0.28 2.39
N LEU A 231 12.97 -1.24 1.97
CA LEU A 231 11.63 -1.48 2.50
C LEU A 231 11.68 -1.95 3.95
N MET A 232 12.46 -3.00 4.22
CA MET A 232 12.61 -3.54 5.57
C MET A 232 13.13 -2.49 6.55
N LEU A 233 14.04 -1.61 6.11
CA LEU A 233 14.51 -0.48 6.90
C LEU A 233 13.40 0.48 7.29
N LEU A 234 12.51 0.85 6.36
CA LEU A 234 11.38 1.73 6.67
C LEU A 234 10.40 1.07 7.62
N VAL A 235 10.02 -0.18 7.34
CA VAL A 235 9.08 -0.96 8.14
C VAL A 235 9.60 -1.09 9.57
N TYR A 236 10.86 -1.48 9.74
CA TYR A 236 11.45 -1.68 11.06
C TYR A 236 11.59 -0.37 11.83
N ARG A 237 11.94 0.74 11.17
CA ARG A 237 11.94 2.07 11.81
C ARG A 237 10.54 2.48 12.26
N LYS A 238 9.50 2.18 11.48
CA LYS A 238 8.11 2.44 11.87
C LYS A 238 7.68 1.58 13.06
N LEU A 239 8.03 0.30 13.07
CA LEU A 239 7.76 -0.60 14.20
C LEU A 239 8.48 -0.14 15.47
N LEU A 240 9.76 0.24 15.38
CA LEU A 240 10.54 0.83 16.48
C LEU A 240 9.90 2.11 17.03
N ALA A 241 9.38 2.99 16.16
CA ALA A 241 8.67 4.20 16.56
C ALA A 241 7.26 3.92 17.13
N SER A 242 6.74 2.71 16.94
CA SER A 242 5.45 2.29 17.46
C SER A 242 5.58 1.80 18.90
N SER A 243 6.29 0.68 19.12
CA SER A 243 6.56 0.13 20.46
C SER A 243 7.68 -0.92 20.44
N SER A 244 8.30 -1.17 21.60
CA SER A 244 9.26 -2.26 21.79
C SER A 244 8.65 -3.63 21.52
N PHE A 245 7.37 -3.83 21.85
CA PHE A 245 6.66 -5.08 21.59
C PHE A 245 6.43 -5.33 20.10
N ALA A 246 6.14 -4.27 19.32
CA ALA A 246 5.93 -4.39 17.88
C ALA A 246 7.19 -4.85 17.14
N ILE A 247 8.38 -4.37 17.52
CA ILE A 247 9.63 -4.80 16.89
C ILE A 247 10.10 -6.19 17.38
N ALA A 248 9.67 -6.63 18.58
CA ALA A 248 10.10 -7.90 19.15
C ALA A 248 9.71 -9.09 18.26
N GLY A 249 8.47 -9.14 17.76
CA GLY A 249 8.03 -10.21 16.84
C GLY A 249 8.87 -10.26 15.56
N THR A 250 9.19 -9.10 14.98
CA THR A 250 10.03 -9.00 13.79
C THR A 250 11.47 -9.45 14.05
N LEU A 251 12.05 -9.09 15.20
CA LEU A 251 13.38 -9.58 15.60
C LEU A 251 13.37 -11.10 15.77
N GLU A 252 12.29 -11.67 16.32
CA GLU A 252 12.12 -13.13 16.44
C GLU A 252 12.11 -13.82 15.05
N SER A 253 11.40 -13.26 14.08
CA SER A 253 11.37 -13.77 12.69
C SER A 253 12.76 -13.72 12.03
N LEU A 254 13.53 -12.65 12.24
CA LEU A 254 14.91 -12.56 11.76
C LEU A 254 15.83 -13.60 12.41
N ILE A 255 15.70 -13.80 13.73
CA ILE A 255 16.44 -14.83 14.48
C ILE A 255 16.16 -16.22 13.90
N LYS A 256 14.88 -16.56 13.67
CA LYS A 256 14.47 -17.84 13.06
C LYS A 256 15.07 -18.02 11.66
N THR A 257 15.07 -16.96 10.85
CA THR A 257 15.65 -16.96 9.50
C THR A 257 17.16 -17.24 9.54
N LEU A 258 17.89 -16.60 10.45
CA LEU A 258 19.33 -16.83 10.60
C LEU A 258 19.65 -18.23 11.14
N GLN A 259 18.85 -18.74 12.09
CA GLN A 259 18.98 -20.10 12.59
C GLN A 259 18.77 -21.15 11.49
N ALA A 260 17.77 -20.95 10.63
CA ALA A 260 17.54 -21.80 9.48
C ALA A 260 18.76 -21.83 8.55
N LYS A 261 19.30 -20.65 8.20
CA LYS A 261 20.52 -20.52 7.37
C LYS A 261 21.74 -21.24 7.96
N LEU A 262 21.93 -21.19 9.28
CA LEU A 262 23.06 -21.87 9.95
C LEU A 262 22.91 -23.38 10.02
N SER A 263 21.68 -23.88 10.04
CA SER A 263 21.39 -25.31 10.20
C SER A 263 21.58 -26.14 8.94
N ASN A 264 21.88 -25.54 7.78
CA ASN A 264 21.94 -26.21 6.47
C ASN A 264 20.68 -27.06 6.16
N LEU A 265 19.57 -26.82 6.85
CA LEU A 265 18.27 -27.22 6.32
C LEU A 265 18.17 -26.51 4.97
N GLU A 266 17.99 -27.33 3.94
CA GLU A 266 18.02 -26.99 2.53
C GLU A 266 17.47 -25.60 2.23
N GLU A 267 17.93 -25.00 1.14
CA GLU A 267 17.31 -23.88 0.44
C GLU A 267 15.79 -24.10 0.30
N THR A 268 15.07 -23.95 1.40
CA THR A 268 13.67 -23.62 1.39
C THR A 268 13.77 -22.18 0.95
N PRO A 269 13.30 -21.83 -0.26
CA PRO A 269 13.05 -20.44 -0.52
C PRO A 269 12.18 -20.03 0.66
N VAL A 270 12.71 -19.15 1.53
CA VAL A 270 11.89 -18.51 2.54
C VAL A 270 10.80 -17.91 1.69
N GLU A 271 9.61 -18.53 1.71
CA GLU A 271 8.51 -18.12 0.87
C GLU A 271 8.41 -16.62 1.10
N GLU A 272 8.56 -15.83 0.03
CA GLU A 272 8.49 -14.38 0.12
C GLU A 272 7.21 -13.94 0.87
N GLU A 273 6.21 -14.83 0.91
CA GLU A 273 4.97 -14.80 1.68
C GLU A 273 5.15 -14.59 3.21
N ALA A 274 6.16 -15.17 3.88
CA ALA A 274 6.29 -15.03 5.34
C ALA A 274 6.76 -13.64 5.79
N VAL A 275 7.47 -12.91 4.92
CA VAL A 275 7.82 -11.50 5.17
C VAL A 275 6.68 -10.59 4.71
N LEU A 276 5.91 -11.01 3.70
CA LEU A 276 4.75 -10.28 3.19
C LEU A 276 3.57 -10.24 4.17
N GLU A 277 3.33 -11.29 4.98
CA GLU A 277 2.24 -11.29 5.97
C GLU A 277 2.38 -10.15 7.01
N ASP A 278 3.61 -9.82 7.44
CA ASP A 278 3.87 -8.68 8.33
C ASP A 278 3.82 -7.31 7.59
N LEU A 279 3.74 -7.34 6.26
CA LEU A 279 3.72 -6.16 5.39
C LEU A 279 2.33 -5.79 4.87
N ASP A 280 1.27 -6.53 5.22
CA ASP A 280 -0.13 -6.25 4.84
C ASP A 280 -0.62 -4.84 5.27
N GLY A 281 0.13 -4.15 6.15
CA GLY A 281 -0.12 -2.76 6.55
C GLY A 281 0.81 -1.71 5.93
N PHE A 282 1.75 -2.12 5.07
CA PHE A 282 2.78 -1.27 4.47
C PHE A 282 2.70 -1.22 2.93
N GLU A 283 1.51 -1.50 2.37
CA GLU A 283 1.26 -1.55 0.93
C GLU A 283 1.67 -0.23 0.23
N GLU A 284 1.38 0.92 0.85
CA GLU A 284 1.74 2.24 0.31
C GLU A 284 3.26 2.45 0.22
N GLU A 285 4.00 1.98 1.22
CA GLU A 285 5.46 2.12 1.31
C GLU A 285 6.18 1.16 0.36
N ILE A 286 5.65 -0.06 0.22
CA ILE A 286 6.09 -1.02 -0.81
C ILE A 286 5.97 -0.37 -2.18
N GLU A 287 4.84 0.27 -2.45
CA GLU A 287 4.58 0.89 -3.73
C GLU A 287 5.43 2.16 -3.95
N GLU A 288 5.64 2.98 -2.92
CA GLU A 288 6.44 4.21 -3.01
C GLU A 288 7.92 3.93 -3.28
N LEU A 289 8.48 2.90 -2.64
CA LEU A 289 9.84 2.44 -2.90
C LEU A 289 9.97 1.75 -4.27
N GLY A 290 8.85 1.32 -4.84
CA GLY A 290 8.79 0.52 -6.06
C GLY A 290 9.15 -0.94 -5.78
N ALA A 291 8.57 -1.86 -6.55
CA ALA A 291 9.03 -3.24 -6.55
C ALA A 291 10.54 -3.25 -6.88
N PRO A 292 11.37 -4.01 -6.13
CA PRO A 292 12.79 -4.11 -6.41
C PRO A 292 12.97 -4.49 -7.89
N ASP A 293 13.81 -3.73 -8.59
CA ASP A 293 13.99 -3.86 -10.02
C ASP A 293 14.45 -5.30 -10.33
N GLU A 294 13.57 -6.13 -10.88
CA GLU A 294 13.91 -7.51 -11.28
C GLU A 294 15.05 -7.54 -12.31
N ALA A 295 15.31 -6.41 -12.99
CA ALA A 295 16.35 -6.25 -14.00
C ALA A 295 17.72 -5.80 -13.45
N ALA A 296 17.85 -5.52 -12.15
CA ALA A 296 19.15 -5.25 -11.56
C ALA A 296 19.85 -6.59 -11.22
N GLU A 297 20.56 -7.14 -12.21
CA GLU A 297 21.63 -8.12 -12.00
C GLU A 297 22.83 -7.48 -11.28
N GLU A 298 22.62 -6.82 -10.14
CA GLU A 298 23.73 -6.57 -9.23
C GLU A 298 24.06 -7.88 -8.54
N SER A 299 25.23 -8.44 -8.87
CA SER A 299 25.90 -9.43 -8.04
C SER A 299 25.91 -8.89 -6.61
N GLY A 300 25.03 -9.44 -5.76
CA GLY A 300 24.96 -9.04 -4.37
C GLY A 300 26.33 -9.17 -3.70
N PRO A 301 26.56 -8.49 -2.58
CA PRO A 301 27.80 -8.66 -1.82
C PRO A 301 28.04 -10.15 -1.56
N PRO A 302 29.32 -10.60 -1.54
CA PRO A 302 29.64 -12.01 -1.36
C PRO A 302 28.92 -12.58 -0.13
N PRO A 303 28.56 -13.87 -0.14
CA PRO A 303 27.86 -14.49 0.97
C PRO A 303 28.66 -14.30 2.26
N LEU A 304 27.97 -13.95 3.34
CA LEU A 304 28.57 -13.80 4.66
C LEU A 304 29.11 -15.15 5.13
N THR A 305 30.25 -15.12 5.80
CA THR A 305 30.84 -16.29 6.44
C THR A 305 29.95 -16.79 7.57
N ARG A 306 30.05 -18.08 7.90
CA ARG A 306 29.30 -18.67 9.02
C ARG A 306 29.53 -17.91 10.34
N GLU A 307 30.76 -17.46 10.59
CA GLU A 307 31.10 -16.67 11.79
C GLU A 307 30.40 -15.31 11.81
N GLU A 308 30.26 -14.64 10.66
CA GLU A 308 29.52 -13.37 10.57
C GLU A 308 28.03 -13.58 10.85
N ILE A 309 27.44 -14.67 10.36
CA ILE A 309 26.04 -15.04 10.60
C ILE A 309 25.79 -15.37 12.08
N GLU A 310 26.70 -16.12 12.73
CA GLU A 310 26.60 -16.45 14.16
C GLU A 310 26.71 -15.20 15.05
N ARG A 311 27.56 -14.23 14.70
CA ARG A 311 27.65 -12.95 15.41
C ARG A 311 26.38 -12.12 15.26
N GLU A 312 25.83 -12.07 14.05
CA GLU A 312 24.57 -11.37 13.79
C GLU A 312 23.41 -12.00 14.58
N LEU A 313 23.35 -13.33 14.64
CA LEU A 313 22.36 -14.05 15.41
C LEU A 313 22.41 -13.69 16.90
N GLN A 314 23.61 -13.71 17.49
CA GLN A 314 23.79 -13.38 18.91
C GLN A 314 23.35 -11.94 19.20
N GLU A 315 23.71 -11.00 18.34
CA GLU A 315 23.32 -9.60 18.48
C GLU A 315 21.79 -9.42 18.40
N LEU A 316 21.12 -10.05 17.43
CA LEU A 316 19.67 -9.98 17.32
C LEU A 316 18.97 -10.61 18.52
N GLN A 317 19.53 -11.68 19.10
CA GLN A 317 19.03 -12.27 20.34
C GLN A 317 19.13 -11.30 21.52
N GLU A 318 20.23 -10.55 21.65
CA GLU A 318 20.38 -9.51 22.66
C GLU A 318 19.34 -8.39 22.48
N TYR A 319 19.10 -7.96 21.23
CA TYR A 319 18.10 -6.93 20.92
C TYR A 319 16.68 -7.40 21.21
N HIS A 320 16.36 -8.63 20.85
CA HIS A 320 15.07 -9.24 21.17
C HIS A 320 14.85 -9.33 22.68
N GLN A 321 15.86 -9.78 23.44
CA GLN A 321 15.78 -9.81 24.92
C GLN A 321 15.56 -8.42 25.51
N LEU A 322 16.29 -7.42 25.01
CA LEU A 322 16.08 -6.03 25.42
C LEU A 322 14.65 -5.57 25.10
N ALA A 323 14.16 -5.82 23.89
CA ALA A 323 12.80 -5.45 23.46
C ALA A 323 11.71 -6.05 24.36
N VAL A 324 11.82 -7.34 24.69
CA VAL A 324 10.87 -8.05 25.57
C VAL A 324 10.99 -7.59 27.03
N SER A 325 12.17 -7.14 27.47
CA SER A 325 12.39 -6.66 28.84
C SER A 325 11.71 -5.31 29.13
N ILE A 326 11.46 -4.50 28.09
CA ILE A 326 10.81 -3.19 28.21
C ILE A 326 9.32 -3.38 28.48
N LYS A 327 8.92 -3.21 29.76
CA LYS A 327 7.52 -3.34 30.20
C LYS A 327 6.74 -2.03 30.18
N ARG A 328 7.43 -0.89 30.13
CA ARG A 328 6.84 0.44 30.21
C ARG A 328 7.23 1.24 28.99
N ASN A 329 6.24 1.83 28.32
CA ASN A 329 6.43 2.53 27.07
C ASN A 329 6.03 4.01 27.21
N ALA A 330 6.94 4.92 26.88
CA ALA A 330 6.72 6.36 27.09
C ALA A 330 5.55 6.90 26.26
N LYS A 331 5.36 6.38 25.04
CA LYS A 331 4.24 6.74 24.17
C LYS A 331 2.91 6.24 24.73
N GLY A 332 2.87 5.05 25.32
CA GLY A 332 1.71 4.52 26.03
C GLY A 332 1.33 5.37 27.25
N ASP A 333 2.31 5.79 28.05
CA ASP A 333 2.07 6.69 29.18
C ASP A 333 1.55 8.06 28.73
N ALA A 334 2.13 8.64 27.67
CA ALA A 334 1.67 9.89 27.10
C ALA A 334 0.25 9.76 26.50
N LEU A 335 -0.09 8.63 25.90
CA LEU A 335 -1.44 8.35 25.42
C LEU A 335 -2.46 8.37 26.58
N LEU A 336 -2.12 7.81 27.75
CA LEU A 336 -3.00 7.89 28.93
C LEU A 336 -3.21 9.34 29.40
N VAL A 337 -2.17 10.18 29.33
CA VAL A 337 -2.29 11.62 29.62
C VAL A 337 -3.20 12.30 28.60
N ALA A 338 -3.00 12.03 27.31
CA ALA A 338 -3.81 12.56 26.23
C ALA A 338 -5.29 12.14 26.36
N LEU A 339 -5.57 10.88 26.64
CA LEU A 339 -6.94 10.40 26.85
C LEU A 339 -7.62 11.09 28.03
N ARG A 340 -6.91 11.27 29.16
CA ARG A 340 -7.46 11.99 30.32
C ARG A 340 -7.80 13.44 29.99
N LYS A 341 -6.91 14.15 29.28
CA LYS A 341 -7.17 15.52 28.80
C LYS A 341 -8.37 15.57 27.84
N GLY A 342 -8.44 14.61 26.92
CA GLY A 342 -9.55 14.47 25.98
C GLY A 342 -10.90 14.22 26.66
N PHE A 343 -10.97 13.29 27.60
CA PHE A 343 -12.20 13.04 28.36
C PHE A 343 -12.59 14.22 29.24
N GLN A 344 -11.63 14.91 29.86
CA GLN A 344 -11.92 16.14 30.59
C GLN A 344 -12.53 17.21 29.68
N PHE A 345 -11.94 17.44 28.51
CA PHE A 345 -12.47 18.37 27.52
C PHE A 345 -13.88 18.00 27.06
N ASN A 346 -14.16 16.70 26.86
CA ASN A 346 -15.49 16.23 26.51
C ASN A 346 -16.50 16.49 27.64
N ARG A 347 -16.14 16.24 28.91
CA ARG A 347 -16.99 16.54 30.07
C ARG A 347 -17.33 18.01 30.19
N GLU A 348 -16.35 18.89 30.00
CA GLU A 348 -16.55 20.35 30.04
C GLU A 348 -17.55 20.83 28.97
N ARG A 349 -17.72 20.07 27.88
CA ARG A 349 -18.66 20.39 26.79
C ARG A 349 -19.94 19.56 26.79
N GLY A 350 -20.12 18.67 27.77
CA GLY A 350 -21.26 17.75 27.82
C GLY A 350 -21.30 16.77 26.64
N TRP A 351 -20.15 16.45 26.05
CA TRP A 351 -20.04 15.48 24.96
C TRP A 351 -19.94 14.06 25.50
N PRO A 352 -20.50 13.06 24.78
CA PRO A 352 -20.42 11.67 25.22
C PRO A 352 -18.97 11.17 25.24
N GLU A 353 -18.61 10.47 26.31
CA GLU A 353 -17.37 9.70 26.39
C GLU A 353 -17.58 8.40 25.61
N LYS A 354 -16.87 8.20 24.50
CA LYS A 354 -16.84 6.95 23.73
C LYS A 354 -15.44 6.39 23.72
#